data_AF-A0A078JSR8-F1
#
_entry.id   AF-A0A078JSR8-F1
#
_cell.length_a   1.000
_cell.length_b   1.000
_cell.length_c   1.000
_cell.angle_alpha   90.00
_cell.angle_beta   90.00
_cell.angle_gamma   90.00
#
_symmetry.space_group_name_H-M   'P 1'
#
loop_
_entity.id
_entity.type
_entity.pdbx_description
1 polymer ?
#
loop_
_entity_poly.entity_id
_entity_poly.type
_entity_poly.pdbx_seq_one_letter_code
_entity_poly.pdbx_strand_id
1 'polypeptide(L)'
;MRRLRIDVGWLQHILFFFVCGLGFISLASCLDGDDYSKTGNPKVLVPVTNLIYNRLQSLKNVLKADIDRDLGYCIKNLKDDWDEAFDFDKNLDFLSNCIKKTDGDITLRLCSAAEIKFYFSSFIRRDEVTTVHVKPNVNCNLAKWVSGCEPGWSCNADDDKKFDIKNGKVLPSRTRKCQPCCEGFFCPQGLACMIPCPLGAYCPLAKLNKATGVCEPYNYQIPPGKLNHTCGSADSWADAESSGDMFCSPGSYCPTTIRKVTCGSGHYCRQGSTSQKPCFKLATCNPNTANQNIHAYGAILIASVSLVMIMVYNCSDQVLATREKRQAKSREAAARHAKETTQARERWKTARDV
;
A
#
# COMPACT_ATOMS: atom_id res chain seq x y z
N MET A 1 42.85 64.89 -10.86
CA MET A 1 41.43 64.47 -10.92
C MET A 1 41.01 64.36 -12.38
N ARG A 2 40.95 63.14 -12.95
CA ARG A 2 40.40 62.92 -14.31
C ARG A 2 38.88 62.85 -14.19
N ARG A 3 38.17 63.84 -14.75
CA ARG A 3 36.71 63.78 -14.93
C ARG A 3 36.41 62.71 -15.98
N LEU A 4 35.77 61.61 -15.57
CA LEU A 4 35.09 60.72 -16.50
C LEU A 4 33.92 61.48 -17.12
N ARG A 5 33.99 61.73 -18.43
CA ARG A 5 32.81 62.06 -19.24
C ARG A 5 32.05 60.76 -19.45
N ILE A 6 30.90 60.63 -18.77
CA ILE A 6 29.95 59.56 -19.04
C ILE A 6 29.19 59.97 -20.30
N ASP A 7 29.30 59.15 -21.34
CA ASP A 7 28.62 59.36 -22.62
C ASP A 7 27.12 59.10 -22.44
N VAL A 8 26.29 60.10 -22.72
CA VAL A 8 24.84 60.10 -22.46
C VAL A 8 24.13 59.00 -23.26
N GLY A 9 24.68 58.60 -24.41
CA GLY A 9 24.16 57.48 -25.19
C GLY A 9 24.24 56.13 -24.48
N TRP A 10 25.25 55.93 -23.61
CA TRP A 10 25.44 54.65 -22.91
C TRP A 10 24.40 54.46 -21.79
N LEU A 11 24.06 55.55 -21.09
CA LEU A 11 22.97 55.57 -20.10
C LEU A 11 21.61 55.24 -20.73
N GLN A 12 21.35 55.74 -21.94
CA GLN A 12 20.09 55.52 -22.65
C GLN A 12 19.94 54.06 -23.13
N HIS A 13 21.02 53.43 -23.57
CA HIS A 13 21.02 52.00 -23.93
C HIS A 13 20.90 51.09 -22.71
N ILE A 14 21.51 51.44 -21.57
CA ILE A 14 21.37 50.69 -20.31
C ILE A 14 19.93 50.78 -19.79
N LEU A 15 19.31 51.96 -19.86
CA LEU A 15 17.90 52.15 -19.48
C LEU A 15 16.95 51.35 -20.39
N PHE A 16 17.22 51.34 -21.70
CA PHE A 16 16.43 50.54 -22.65
C PHE A 16 16.58 49.03 -22.41
N PHE A 17 17.80 48.56 -22.08
CA PHE A 17 18.04 47.17 -21.68
C PHE A 17 17.35 46.81 -20.36
N PHE A 18 17.29 47.72 -19.39
CA PHE A 18 16.55 47.52 -18.14
C PHE A 18 15.04 47.50 -18.37
N VAL A 19 14.49 48.38 -19.20
CA VAL A 19 13.05 48.44 -19.51
C VAL A 19 12.62 47.23 -20.34
N CYS A 20 13.40 46.83 -21.35
CA CYS A 20 13.14 45.61 -22.11
C CYS A 20 13.37 44.36 -21.25
N GLY A 21 14.43 44.34 -20.42
CA GLY A 21 14.73 43.23 -19.50
C GLY A 21 13.65 43.01 -18.45
N LEU A 22 13.11 44.09 -17.87
CA LEU A 22 11.96 44.04 -16.96
C LEU A 22 10.65 43.70 -17.68
N GLY A 23 10.50 44.06 -18.96
CA GLY A 23 9.37 43.65 -19.80
C GLY A 23 9.38 42.17 -20.20
N PHE A 24 10.55 41.52 -20.18
CA PHE A 24 10.71 40.08 -20.42
C PHE A 24 10.64 39.22 -19.15
N ILE A 25 10.61 39.82 -17.95
CA ILE A 25 10.17 39.12 -16.75
C ILE A 25 8.66 38.97 -16.89
N SER A 26 8.28 37.90 -17.60
CA SER A 26 6.92 37.37 -17.58
C SER A 26 6.45 37.43 -16.15
N LEU A 27 5.36 38.16 -15.92
CA LEU A 27 4.67 38.23 -14.64
C LEU A 27 4.42 36.78 -14.20
N ALA A 28 5.33 36.21 -13.41
CA ALA A 28 5.16 34.89 -12.84
C ALA A 28 4.11 35.08 -11.77
N SER A 29 2.84 35.03 -12.18
CA SER A 29 1.73 34.93 -11.25
C SER A 29 2.05 33.75 -10.34
N CYS A 30 2.25 34.01 -9.05
CA CYS A 30 2.47 32.96 -8.06
C CYS A 30 1.24 32.07 -8.06
N LEU A 31 1.31 30.95 -8.77
CA LEU A 31 0.22 29.99 -8.86
C LEU A 31 -0.02 29.37 -7.49
N ASP A 32 -1.22 29.48 -6.95
CA ASP A 32 -1.63 28.86 -5.69
C ASP A 32 -2.71 27.78 -5.91
N GLY A 33 -2.86 26.88 -4.95
CA GLY A 33 -3.76 25.73 -5.05
C GLY A 33 -5.25 26.11 -5.10
N ASP A 34 -5.58 27.36 -4.79
CA ASP A 34 -6.94 27.93 -4.83
C ASP A 34 -7.18 28.78 -6.10
N ASP A 35 -6.22 28.93 -7.02
CA ASP A 35 -6.41 29.78 -8.21
C ASP A 35 -7.50 29.26 -9.16
N TYR A 36 -7.74 27.95 -9.14
CA TYR A 36 -8.85 27.36 -9.88
C TYR A 36 -10.22 27.79 -9.31
N SER A 37 -10.37 27.92 -7.98
CA SER A 37 -11.64 28.31 -7.36
C SER A 37 -12.05 29.75 -7.71
N LYS A 38 -11.05 30.63 -7.89
CA LYS A 38 -11.27 32.04 -8.24
C LYS A 38 -11.60 32.27 -9.71
N THR A 39 -11.04 31.44 -10.59
CA THR A 39 -11.07 31.71 -12.05
C THR A 39 -11.94 30.74 -12.85
N GLY A 40 -12.18 29.53 -12.35
CA GLY A 40 -12.87 28.46 -13.09
C GLY A 40 -12.20 28.08 -14.42
N ASN A 41 -10.99 28.58 -14.69
CA ASN A 41 -10.41 28.56 -16.02
C ASN A 41 -9.77 27.18 -16.30
N PRO A 42 -10.20 26.48 -17.37
CA PRO A 42 -9.65 25.16 -17.71
C PRO A 42 -8.15 25.19 -18.01
N LYS A 43 -7.58 26.34 -18.41
CA LYS A 43 -6.12 26.49 -18.62
C LYS A 43 -5.30 26.46 -17.32
N VAL A 44 -5.92 26.79 -16.19
CA VAL A 44 -5.29 26.82 -14.85
C VAL A 44 -5.36 25.46 -14.17
N LEU A 45 -6.29 24.59 -14.59
CA LEU A 45 -6.54 23.30 -13.98
C LEU A 45 -5.32 22.37 -13.95
N VAL A 46 -4.61 22.22 -15.08
CA VAL A 46 -3.45 21.31 -15.17
C VAL A 46 -2.31 21.78 -14.26
N PRO A 47 -1.87 23.06 -14.32
CA PRO A 47 -0.89 23.58 -13.36
C PRO A 47 -1.28 23.43 -11.89
N VAL A 48 -2.54 23.71 -11.53
CA VAL A 48 -3.05 23.56 -10.15
C VAL A 48 -3.07 22.09 -9.72
N THR A 49 -3.47 21.18 -10.61
CA THR A 49 -3.46 19.73 -10.35
C THR A 49 -2.04 19.26 -10.02
N ASN A 50 -1.05 19.66 -10.82
CA ASN A 50 0.36 19.32 -10.58
C ASN A 50 0.88 19.92 -9.27
N LEU A 51 0.51 21.17 -8.96
CA LEU A 51 0.90 21.82 -7.72
C LEU A 51 0.34 21.10 -6.48
N ILE A 52 -0.92 20.68 -6.51
CA ILE A 52 -1.55 19.94 -5.42
C ILE A 52 -0.93 18.54 -5.28
N TYR A 53 -0.69 17.86 -6.40
CA TYR A 53 -0.02 16.57 -6.41
C TYR A 53 1.41 16.65 -5.83
N ASN A 54 2.19 17.67 -6.19
CA ASN A 54 3.51 17.91 -5.61
C ASN A 54 3.45 18.14 -4.09
N ARG A 55 2.40 18.84 -3.61
CA ARG A 55 2.17 18.99 -2.17
C ARG A 55 1.88 17.61 -1.54
N LEU A 56 1.00 16.81 -2.12
CA LEU A 56 0.71 15.44 -1.64
C LEU A 56 1.97 14.58 -1.58
N GLN A 57 2.82 14.61 -2.61
CA GLN A 57 4.07 13.85 -2.60
C GLN A 57 5.03 14.28 -1.51
N SER A 58 5.00 15.56 -1.13
CA SER A 58 5.83 16.04 -0.02
C SER A 58 5.40 15.52 1.36
N LEU A 59 4.20 14.93 1.51
CA LEU A 59 3.76 14.29 2.75
C LEU A 59 4.66 13.11 3.12
N LYS A 60 5.21 12.39 2.13
CA LYS A 60 6.20 11.32 2.34
C LYS A 60 7.30 11.77 3.29
N ASN A 61 7.84 12.98 3.07
CA ASN A 61 8.96 13.50 3.86
C ASN A 61 8.57 13.77 5.32
N VAL A 62 7.32 14.14 5.57
CA VAL A 62 6.80 14.45 6.91
C VAL A 62 6.39 13.19 7.67
N LEU A 63 5.92 12.17 6.95
CA LEU A 63 5.42 10.92 7.52
C LEU A 63 6.49 9.83 7.62
N LYS A 64 7.60 9.96 6.88
CA LYS A 64 8.68 8.95 6.77
C LYS A 64 9.12 8.41 8.14
N ALA A 65 9.45 9.31 9.07
CA ALA A 65 9.99 8.92 10.38
C ALA A 65 8.98 8.14 11.24
N ASP A 66 7.70 8.51 11.18
CA ASP A 66 6.65 7.81 11.93
C ASP A 66 6.35 6.43 11.31
N ILE A 67 6.31 6.35 9.97
CA ILE A 67 6.10 5.09 9.26
C ILE A 67 7.27 4.12 9.52
N ASP A 68 8.51 4.60 9.44
CA ASP A 68 9.69 3.77 9.71
C ASP A 68 9.70 3.26 11.17
N ARG A 69 9.37 4.13 12.14
CA ARG A 69 9.28 3.76 13.55
C ARG A 69 8.19 2.72 13.81
N ASP A 70 6.99 2.93 13.27
CA ASP A 70 5.80 2.16 13.67
C ASP A 70 5.52 0.96 12.73
N LEU A 71 6.02 0.97 11.49
CA LEU A 71 5.79 -0.04 10.45
C LEU A 71 7.09 -0.57 9.81
N GLY A 72 8.27 -0.10 10.23
CA GLY A 72 9.55 -0.56 9.67
C GLY A 72 9.83 -2.07 9.85
N TYR A 73 9.12 -2.74 10.76
CA TYR A 73 9.22 -4.19 10.94
C TYR A 73 8.63 -5.00 9.77
N CYS A 74 7.73 -4.42 8.98
CA CYS A 74 7.08 -5.09 7.84
C CYS A 74 7.36 -4.41 6.49
N ILE A 75 7.99 -3.24 6.49
CA ILE A 75 8.35 -2.49 5.28
C ILE A 75 9.83 -2.73 4.95
N LYS A 76 10.11 -3.35 3.81
CA LYS A 76 11.49 -3.63 3.39
C LYS A 76 12.20 -2.38 2.86
N ASN A 77 11.51 -1.60 2.02
CA ASN A 77 12.02 -0.33 1.51
C ASN A 77 10.90 0.69 1.49
N LEU A 78 10.88 1.58 2.48
CA LEU A 78 9.86 2.61 2.62
C LEU A 78 9.78 3.55 1.40
N LYS A 79 10.89 3.78 0.70
CA LYS A 79 10.85 4.63 -0.50
C LYS A 79 10.05 3.93 -1.59
N ASP A 80 10.38 2.67 -1.88
CA ASP A 80 9.78 1.90 -2.96
C ASP A 80 8.31 1.57 -2.65
N ASP A 81 8.00 1.14 -1.42
CA ASP A 81 6.63 0.83 -1.00
C ASP A 81 5.73 2.08 -1.09
N TRP A 82 6.24 3.25 -0.71
CA TRP A 82 5.50 4.50 -0.86
C TRP A 82 5.31 4.89 -2.32
N ASP A 83 6.36 4.78 -3.14
CA ASP A 83 6.30 5.14 -4.55
C ASP A 83 5.37 4.17 -5.30
N GLU A 84 5.34 2.87 -4.97
CA GLU A 84 4.40 1.89 -5.51
C GLU A 84 2.95 2.21 -5.12
N ALA A 85 2.70 2.74 -3.92
CA ALA A 85 1.36 3.05 -3.43
C ALA A 85 0.86 4.45 -3.85
N PHE A 86 1.72 5.46 -4.00
CA PHE A 86 1.30 6.86 -4.12
C PHE A 86 1.95 7.64 -5.27
N ASP A 87 2.68 6.99 -6.19
CA ASP A 87 3.14 7.60 -7.44
C ASP A 87 2.02 7.64 -8.49
N PHE A 88 1.40 8.81 -8.64
CA PHE A 88 0.32 9.04 -9.60
C PHE A 88 0.79 9.75 -10.88
N ASP A 89 2.10 9.84 -11.15
CA ASP A 89 2.68 10.59 -12.28
C ASP A 89 2.06 10.24 -13.63
N LYS A 90 1.62 8.99 -13.79
CA LYS A 90 1.04 8.48 -15.04
C LYS A 90 -0.37 9.01 -15.31
N ASN A 91 -1.15 9.32 -14.28
CA ASN A 91 -2.54 9.74 -14.43
C ASN A 91 -3.03 10.52 -13.19
N LEU A 92 -3.29 11.81 -13.38
CA LEU A 92 -3.85 12.72 -12.36
C LEU A 92 -5.33 13.04 -12.63
N ASP A 93 -6.03 12.24 -13.42
CA ASP A 93 -7.42 12.52 -13.82
C ASP A 93 -8.34 12.56 -12.60
N PHE A 94 -8.17 11.64 -11.63
CA PHE A 94 -8.95 11.63 -10.39
C PHE A 94 -8.81 12.95 -9.62
N LEU A 95 -7.59 13.50 -9.54
CA LEU A 95 -7.30 14.74 -8.84
C LEU A 95 -7.91 15.94 -9.59
N SER A 96 -7.72 16.01 -10.91
CA SER A 96 -8.28 17.09 -11.73
C SER A 96 -9.81 17.08 -11.75
N ASN A 97 -10.43 15.90 -11.77
CA ASN A 97 -11.88 15.74 -11.68
C ASN A 97 -12.40 16.16 -10.30
N CYS A 98 -11.69 15.82 -9.22
CA CYS A 98 -12.05 16.27 -7.89
C CYS A 98 -11.90 17.78 -7.71
N ILE A 99 -10.84 18.40 -8.27
CA ILE A 99 -10.68 19.86 -8.28
C ILE A 99 -11.90 20.55 -8.92
N LYS A 100 -12.39 20.02 -10.06
CA LYS A 100 -13.62 20.52 -10.70
C LYS A 100 -14.84 20.35 -9.81
N LYS A 101 -15.03 19.17 -9.21
CA LYS A 101 -16.20 18.85 -8.36
C LYS A 101 -16.24 19.65 -7.06
N THR A 102 -15.10 20.15 -6.60
CA THR A 102 -14.96 20.89 -5.35
C THR A 102 -14.83 22.39 -5.55
N ASP A 103 -15.09 22.87 -6.77
CA ASP A 103 -14.90 24.28 -7.15
C ASP A 103 -13.52 24.82 -6.75
N GLY A 104 -12.47 23.98 -6.82
CA GLY A 104 -11.09 24.35 -6.45
C GLY A 104 -10.75 24.33 -4.95
N ASP A 105 -11.71 24.08 -4.05
CA ASP A 105 -11.47 24.06 -2.60
C ASP A 105 -10.84 22.75 -2.09
N ILE A 106 -10.40 21.86 -2.98
CA ILE A 106 -9.90 20.52 -2.62
C ILE A 106 -8.78 20.57 -1.56
N THR A 107 -7.91 21.58 -1.60
CA THR A 107 -6.78 21.69 -0.66
C THR A 107 -7.24 21.83 0.79
N LEU A 108 -8.37 22.50 1.02
CA LEU A 108 -8.99 22.62 2.35
C LEU A 108 -9.62 21.31 2.82
N ARG A 109 -9.86 20.36 1.92
CA ARG A 109 -10.57 19.09 2.18
C ARG A 109 -9.62 17.90 2.35
N LEU A 110 -8.44 17.98 1.74
CA LEU A 110 -7.36 17.00 1.92
C LEU A 110 -6.91 16.95 3.39
N CYS A 111 -6.58 15.76 3.86
CA CYS A 111 -6.01 15.59 5.20
C CYS A 111 -4.60 16.20 5.30
N SER A 112 -4.32 16.81 6.45
CA SER A 112 -2.94 17.18 6.81
C SER A 112 -2.14 15.96 7.30
N ALA A 113 -0.83 16.12 7.41
CA ALA A 113 0.05 15.11 7.99
C ALA A 113 -0.35 14.76 9.42
N ALA A 114 -0.88 15.70 10.21
CA ALA A 114 -1.36 15.44 11.56
C ALA A 114 -2.59 14.52 11.56
N GLU A 115 -3.53 14.76 10.63
CA GLU A 115 -4.73 13.95 10.48
C GLU A 115 -4.41 12.53 9.97
N ILE A 116 -3.48 12.42 9.02
CA ILE A 116 -3.02 11.12 8.50
C ILE A 116 -2.32 10.31 9.61
N LYS A 117 -1.42 10.94 10.39
CA LYS A 117 -0.78 10.28 11.55
C LYS A 117 -1.82 9.82 12.56
N PHE A 118 -2.81 10.68 12.85
CA PHE A 118 -3.87 10.37 13.79
C PHE A 118 -4.70 9.15 13.36
N TYR A 119 -5.10 9.11 12.08
CA TYR A 119 -5.80 7.98 11.48
C TYR A 119 -5.03 6.67 11.65
N PHE A 120 -3.78 6.58 11.17
CA PHE A 120 -3.01 5.34 11.25
C PHE A 120 -2.64 4.95 12.68
N SER A 121 -2.38 5.92 13.56
CA SER A 121 -2.10 5.64 14.97
C SER A 121 -3.27 4.98 15.71
N SER A 122 -4.50 5.12 15.20
CA SER A 122 -5.70 4.51 15.78
C SER A 122 -5.70 2.98 15.64
N PHE A 123 -5.00 2.43 14.64
CA PHE A 123 -5.01 0.99 14.35
C PHE A 123 -3.66 0.28 14.58
N ILE A 124 -2.55 1.04 14.62
CA ILE A 124 -1.20 0.49 14.83
C ILE A 124 -0.90 0.25 16.32
N ARG A 125 -1.34 1.16 17.20
CA ARG A 125 -1.05 1.11 18.65
C ARG A 125 -2.19 0.42 19.41
N ARG A 126 -2.48 -0.84 19.04
CA ARG A 126 -3.57 -1.64 19.63
C ARG A 126 -3.25 -2.04 21.06
N ASP A 127 -3.91 -1.41 22.02
CA ASP A 127 -4.22 -1.99 23.33
C ASP A 127 -5.67 -2.48 23.26
N GLU A 128 -5.84 -3.79 23.19
CA GLU A 128 -7.10 -4.54 23.35
C GLU A 128 -8.24 -4.41 22.32
N VAL A 129 -8.89 -5.57 22.19
CA VAL A 129 -9.97 -6.00 21.31
C VAL A 129 -11.19 -5.06 21.36
N THR A 130 -11.44 -4.29 20.32
CA THR A 130 -12.69 -4.29 19.51
C THR A 130 -12.77 -3.03 18.65
N THR A 131 -12.92 -3.25 17.34
CA THR A 131 -13.32 -2.31 16.28
C THR A 131 -12.29 -1.32 15.73
N VAL A 132 -12.22 -1.28 14.39
CA VAL A 132 -11.39 -0.39 13.55
C VAL A 132 -12.04 1.00 13.52
N HIS A 133 -12.13 1.67 14.67
CA HIS A 133 -12.65 3.05 14.74
C HIS A 133 -11.54 4.05 15.02
N VAL A 134 -11.60 5.19 14.32
CA VAL A 134 -10.75 6.34 14.57
C VAL A 134 -11.03 6.88 15.98
N LYS A 135 -9.98 7.17 16.75
CA LYS A 135 -10.13 7.73 18.10
C LYS A 135 -10.88 9.08 18.07
N PRO A 136 -11.63 9.42 19.14
CA PRO A 136 -12.30 10.72 19.22
C PRO A 136 -11.34 11.90 19.03
N ASN A 137 -11.78 12.93 18.31
CA ASN A 137 -10.98 14.12 18.01
C ASN A 137 -11.83 15.40 18.05
N VAL A 138 -11.22 16.54 17.73
CA VAL A 138 -11.85 17.87 17.78
C VAL A 138 -13.08 18.02 16.87
N ASN A 139 -13.20 17.22 15.81
CA ASN A 139 -14.31 17.24 14.86
C ASN A 139 -15.32 16.13 15.11
N CYS A 140 -14.85 14.98 15.58
CA CYS A 140 -15.62 13.74 15.73
C CYS A 140 -15.44 13.21 17.15
N ASN A 141 -16.36 13.56 18.04
CA ASN A 141 -16.44 13.09 19.42
C ASN A 141 -17.90 13.06 19.89
N LEU A 142 -18.13 12.67 21.14
CA LEU A 142 -19.48 12.53 21.70
C LEU A 142 -20.27 13.85 21.75
N ALA A 143 -19.59 14.99 21.88
CA ALA A 143 -20.22 16.31 21.96
C ALA A 143 -20.34 17.00 20.60
N LYS A 144 -19.47 16.66 19.64
CA LYS A 144 -19.41 17.27 18.31
C LYS A 144 -19.23 16.20 17.25
N TRP A 145 -20.23 16.08 16.36
CA TRP A 145 -20.21 15.17 15.23
C TRP A 145 -20.64 15.91 13.96
N VAL A 146 -19.66 16.36 13.17
CA VAL A 146 -19.92 17.04 11.90
C VAL A 146 -20.26 16.02 10.80
N SER A 147 -20.94 16.43 9.73
CA SER A 147 -21.29 15.52 8.62
C SER A 147 -20.10 14.86 7.96
N GLY A 148 -18.90 15.46 8.03
CA GLY A 148 -17.65 14.84 7.55
C GLY A 148 -17.15 13.69 8.41
N CYS A 149 -17.67 13.48 9.62
CA CYS A 149 -17.34 12.30 10.44
C CYS A 149 -18.04 11.03 9.95
N GLU A 150 -19.02 11.15 9.06
CA GLU A 150 -19.72 10.04 8.45
C GLU A 150 -18.83 9.37 7.39
N PRO A 151 -18.93 8.04 7.20
CA PRO A 151 -18.13 7.31 6.21
C PRO A 151 -18.34 7.87 4.79
N GLY A 152 -17.25 8.05 4.06
CA GLY A 152 -17.28 8.57 2.69
C GLY A 152 -17.51 10.09 2.59
N TRP A 153 -17.53 10.83 3.70
CA TRP A 153 -17.75 12.28 3.72
C TRP A 153 -16.55 13.05 4.27
N SER A 154 -16.43 14.32 3.88
CA SER A 154 -15.40 15.22 4.43
C SER A 154 -15.90 16.66 4.45
N CYS A 155 -15.25 17.49 5.27
CA CYS A 155 -15.52 18.91 5.37
C CYS A 155 -14.24 19.72 5.08
N ASN A 156 -14.42 20.98 4.67
CA ASN A 156 -13.30 21.90 4.55
C ASN A 156 -12.79 22.29 5.94
N ALA A 157 -11.49 22.55 6.03
CA ALA A 157 -10.89 23.22 7.17
C ALA A 157 -11.54 24.59 7.41
N ASP A 158 -11.67 24.95 8.69
CA ASP A 158 -12.23 26.23 9.11
C ASP A 158 -11.27 27.40 8.89
N ASP A 159 -9.99 27.12 8.60
CA ASP A 159 -8.98 28.13 8.29
C ASP A 159 -9.14 28.66 6.86
N ASP A 160 -9.21 29.98 6.73
CA ASP A 160 -9.43 30.72 5.49
C ASP A 160 -8.12 31.06 4.76
N LYS A 161 -6.97 30.83 5.40
CA LYS A 161 -5.67 31.29 4.88
C LYS A 161 -4.68 30.14 4.80
N LYS A 162 -4.46 29.65 3.58
CA LYS A 162 -3.42 28.68 3.18
C LYS A 162 -3.32 27.47 4.12
N PHE A 163 -4.25 26.53 3.95
CA PHE A 163 -4.17 25.23 4.62
C PHE A 163 -2.89 24.48 4.24
N ASP A 164 -1.99 24.31 5.22
CA ASP A 164 -0.76 23.55 5.04
C ASP A 164 -1.01 22.06 5.35
N ILE A 165 -1.11 21.26 4.29
CA ILE A 165 -1.25 19.81 4.41
C ILE A 165 -0.03 19.17 5.11
N LYS A 166 1.12 19.84 5.17
CA LYS A 166 2.33 19.31 5.81
C LYS A 166 2.32 19.48 7.33
N ASN A 167 1.35 20.22 7.88
CA ASN A 167 1.24 20.39 9.32
C ASN A 167 1.04 19.03 10.00
N GLY A 168 2.06 18.60 10.74
CA GLY A 168 2.09 17.31 11.45
C GLY A 168 1.78 17.40 12.94
N LYS A 169 1.37 18.57 13.46
CA LYS A 169 1.26 18.82 14.91
C LYS A 169 -0.17 18.97 15.42
N VAL A 170 -1.05 19.63 14.67
CA VAL A 170 -2.37 20.04 15.15
C VAL A 170 -3.45 19.55 14.19
N LEU A 171 -4.52 18.95 14.75
CA LEU A 171 -5.72 18.60 14.00
C LEU A 171 -6.56 19.87 13.78
N PRO A 172 -6.86 20.24 12.53
CA PRO A 172 -7.66 21.40 12.22
C PRO A 172 -9.14 21.18 12.59
N SER A 173 -9.86 22.25 12.92
CA SER A 173 -11.33 22.20 12.96
C SER A 173 -11.88 22.19 11.53
N ARG A 174 -12.89 21.35 11.30
CA ARG A 174 -13.54 21.15 10.00
C ARG A 174 -15.05 21.13 10.15
N THR A 175 -15.70 22.25 9.86
CA THR A 175 -17.16 22.41 10.06
C THR A 175 -17.88 22.93 8.81
N ARG A 176 -17.12 23.26 7.76
CA ARG A 176 -17.66 23.97 6.58
C ARG A 176 -17.74 23.10 5.34
N LYS A 177 -18.70 23.42 4.46
CA LYS A 177 -18.89 22.83 3.12
C LYS A 177 -18.74 21.29 3.12
N CYS A 178 -19.40 20.59 4.04
CA CYS A 178 -19.33 19.14 4.13
C CYS A 178 -20.02 18.48 2.94
N GLN A 179 -19.37 17.51 2.29
CA GLN A 179 -19.90 16.81 1.13
C GLN A 179 -19.26 15.41 0.97
N PRO A 180 -19.84 14.54 0.13
CA PRO A 180 -19.25 13.24 -0.19
C PRO A 180 -17.86 13.39 -0.82
N CYS A 181 -16.99 12.44 -0.53
CA CYS A 181 -15.63 12.45 -1.06
C CYS A 181 -15.57 12.03 -2.53
N CYS A 182 -14.60 12.60 -3.23
CA CYS A 182 -14.37 12.33 -4.64
C CYS A 182 -13.91 10.88 -4.88
N GLU A 183 -14.17 10.37 -6.08
CA GLU A 183 -13.49 9.18 -6.58
C GLU A 183 -11.97 9.35 -6.56
N GLY A 184 -11.25 8.26 -6.29
CA GLY A 184 -9.80 8.24 -6.12
C GLY A 184 -9.33 8.63 -4.72
N PHE A 185 -10.25 8.97 -3.82
CA PHE A 185 -9.97 9.26 -2.42
C PHE A 185 -10.85 8.40 -1.50
N PHE A 186 -10.46 8.27 -0.24
CA PHE A 186 -11.27 7.68 0.82
C PHE A 186 -11.41 8.66 1.99
N CYS A 187 -12.50 8.51 2.74
CA CYS A 187 -12.87 9.39 3.84
C CYS A 187 -13.36 8.58 5.03
N PRO A 188 -12.51 8.41 6.05
CA PRO A 188 -12.81 7.46 7.09
C PRO A 188 -13.82 7.96 8.12
N GLN A 189 -14.65 7.03 8.60
CA GLN A 189 -15.57 7.33 9.68
C GLN A 189 -14.78 7.83 10.91
N GLY A 190 -15.22 8.95 11.46
CA GLY A 190 -14.53 9.62 12.57
C GLY A 190 -13.38 10.55 12.15
N LEU A 191 -13.16 10.79 10.86
CA LEU A 191 -12.18 11.77 10.37
C LEU A 191 -12.78 12.64 9.26
N ALA A 192 -12.83 13.96 9.48
CA ALA A 192 -13.54 14.88 8.60
C ALA A 192 -12.77 15.32 7.33
N CYS A 193 -11.80 14.55 6.85
CA CYS A 193 -10.91 14.93 5.75
C CYS A 193 -10.71 13.79 4.73
N MET A 194 -10.15 14.14 3.57
CA MET A 194 -10.01 13.25 2.43
C MET A 194 -8.56 12.80 2.23
N ILE A 195 -8.33 11.49 2.06
CA ILE A 195 -7.01 10.88 1.84
C ILE A 195 -6.98 10.23 0.45
N PRO A 196 -5.94 10.41 -0.38
CA PRO A 196 -5.86 9.73 -1.67
C PRO A 196 -5.81 8.21 -1.48
N CYS A 197 -6.55 7.47 -2.31
CA CYS A 197 -6.46 6.02 -2.31
C CYS A 197 -5.11 5.57 -2.88
N PRO A 198 -4.48 4.53 -2.30
CA PRO A 198 -3.25 4.00 -2.87
C PRO A 198 -3.52 3.33 -4.22
N LEU A 199 -2.50 3.27 -5.08
CA LEU A 199 -2.51 2.41 -6.25
C LEU A 199 -2.75 0.95 -5.86
N GLY A 200 -3.51 0.24 -6.68
CA GLY A 200 -4.01 -1.09 -6.35
C GLY A 200 -5.32 -1.05 -5.58
N ALA A 201 -5.80 0.10 -5.09
CA ALA A 201 -7.17 0.28 -4.66
C ALA A 201 -8.12 0.55 -5.84
N TYR A 202 -9.41 0.34 -5.60
CA TYR A 202 -10.51 0.72 -6.49
C TYR A 202 -11.51 1.58 -5.72
N CYS A 203 -11.36 2.90 -5.87
CA CYS A 203 -12.09 3.94 -5.17
C CYS A 203 -13.04 4.77 -6.08
N PRO A 204 -13.98 4.20 -6.86
CA PRO A 204 -15.04 5.00 -7.47
C PRO A 204 -16.03 5.56 -6.44
N LEU A 205 -16.90 6.48 -6.86
CA LEU A 205 -18.07 6.85 -6.06
C LEU A 205 -18.96 5.62 -5.83
N ALA A 206 -19.34 5.39 -4.57
CA ALA A 206 -20.24 4.32 -4.21
C ALA A 206 -21.68 4.63 -4.63
N LYS A 207 -22.46 3.57 -4.84
CA LYS A 207 -23.88 3.64 -5.18
C LYS A 207 -24.70 3.18 -3.99
N LEU A 208 -25.72 3.97 -3.64
CA LEU A 208 -26.65 3.61 -2.58
C LEU A 208 -27.58 2.50 -3.06
N ASN A 209 -27.47 1.34 -2.43
CA ASN A 209 -28.46 0.29 -2.52
C ASN A 209 -29.70 0.70 -1.71
N LYS A 210 -30.75 1.15 -2.40
CA LYS A 210 -31.97 1.68 -1.76
C LYS A 210 -32.72 0.64 -0.93
N ALA A 211 -32.52 -0.66 -1.18
CA ALA A 211 -33.18 -1.72 -0.43
C ALA A 211 -32.51 -1.97 0.93
N THR A 212 -31.18 -1.88 0.99
CA THR A 212 -30.40 -2.19 2.19
C THR A 212 -29.88 -0.96 2.93
N GLY A 213 -29.87 0.22 2.29
CA GLY A 213 -29.25 1.44 2.82
C GLY A 213 -27.72 1.45 2.77
N VAL A 214 -27.11 0.50 2.04
CA VAL A 214 -25.67 0.27 1.98
C VAL A 214 -25.05 0.95 0.75
N CYS A 215 -23.84 1.49 0.90
CA CYS A 215 -23.05 2.09 -0.17
C CYS A 215 -22.08 1.06 -0.79
N GLU A 216 -22.39 0.60 -1.99
CA GLU A 216 -21.58 -0.40 -2.71
C GLU A 216 -20.47 0.28 -3.55
N PRO A 217 -19.22 -0.23 -3.54
CA PRO A 217 -18.81 -1.56 -3.06
C PRO A 217 -18.30 -1.64 -1.61
N TYR A 218 -18.22 -0.53 -0.87
CA TYR A 218 -17.52 -0.45 0.43
C TYR A 218 -18.36 -0.81 1.66
N ASN A 219 -19.59 -1.24 1.45
CA ASN A 219 -20.48 -1.83 2.47
C ASN A 219 -20.80 -0.98 3.71
N TYR A 220 -20.45 0.31 3.76
CA TYR A 220 -20.88 1.22 4.82
C TYR A 220 -22.32 1.70 4.62
N GLN A 221 -22.97 2.08 5.72
CA GLN A 221 -24.35 2.59 5.72
C GLN A 221 -24.36 4.11 5.84
N ILE A 222 -25.36 4.73 5.22
CA ILE A 222 -25.64 6.15 5.45
C ILE A 222 -26.28 6.36 6.85
N PRO A 223 -26.01 7.48 7.53
CA PRO A 223 -26.62 7.80 8.81
C PRO A 223 -28.16 7.80 8.71
N PRO A 224 -28.86 7.11 9.63
CA PRO A 224 -30.31 6.97 9.58
C PRO A 224 -31.00 8.34 9.72
N GLY A 225 -32.07 8.55 8.96
CA GLY A 225 -32.89 9.76 9.03
C GLY A 225 -32.30 11.03 8.40
N LYS A 226 -31.09 10.98 7.82
CA LYS A 226 -30.49 12.13 7.10
C LYS A 226 -30.75 12.05 5.59
N LEU A 227 -31.81 12.71 5.12
CA LEU A 227 -32.20 12.72 3.70
C LEU A 227 -31.18 13.40 2.77
N ASN A 228 -30.37 14.32 3.30
CA ASN A 228 -29.34 15.03 2.53
C ASN A 228 -28.00 14.28 2.49
N HIS A 229 -27.94 13.06 3.04
CA HIS A 229 -26.72 12.25 3.05
C HIS A 229 -26.75 11.25 1.89
N THR A 230 -25.65 11.16 1.16
CA THR A 230 -25.49 10.31 -0.02
C THR A 230 -24.23 9.46 0.14
N CYS A 231 -24.09 8.42 -0.66
CA CYS A 231 -22.82 7.69 -0.70
C CYS A 231 -21.69 8.57 -1.25
N GLY A 232 -20.51 8.49 -0.61
CA GLY A 232 -19.26 9.03 -1.14
C GLY A 232 -18.40 7.92 -1.73
N SER A 233 -17.09 8.13 -1.76
CA SER A 233 -16.12 7.08 -2.11
C SER A 233 -15.87 6.14 -0.91
N ALA A 234 -14.74 5.42 -0.90
CA ALA A 234 -14.34 4.50 0.17
C ALA A 234 -14.29 5.16 1.55
N ASP A 235 -14.49 4.37 2.59
CA ASP A 235 -14.58 4.79 3.99
C ASP A 235 -13.47 4.23 4.88
N SER A 236 -12.57 3.39 4.37
CA SER A 236 -11.43 2.94 5.14
C SER A 236 -10.30 2.45 4.26
N TRP A 237 -9.08 2.65 4.74
CA TRP A 237 -7.89 1.93 4.29
C TRP A 237 -7.12 1.44 5.52
N ALA A 238 -7.05 0.12 5.68
CA ALA A 238 -6.39 -0.54 6.78
C ALA A 238 -5.74 -1.85 6.26
N ASP A 239 -5.84 -2.94 7.01
CA ASP A 239 -5.39 -4.25 6.55
C ASP A 239 -6.35 -4.86 5.52
N ALA A 240 -5.87 -5.86 4.78
CA ALA A 240 -6.63 -6.48 3.69
C ALA A 240 -7.86 -7.28 4.17
N GLU A 241 -7.92 -7.65 5.45
CA GLU A 241 -9.05 -8.36 6.03
C GLU A 241 -10.16 -7.38 6.43
N SER A 242 -9.80 -6.26 7.06
CA SER A 242 -10.74 -5.24 7.52
C SER A 242 -11.21 -4.25 6.45
N SER A 243 -10.41 -4.02 5.41
CA SER A 243 -10.71 -3.04 4.33
C SER A 243 -10.60 -3.66 2.93
N GLY A 244 -10.91 -4.96 2.84
CA GLY A 244 -10.74 -5.77 1.63
C GLY A 244 -11.49 -5.26 0.40
N ASP A 245 -12.62 -4.60 0.62
CA ASP A 245 -13.53 -4.04 -0.38
C ASP A 245 -13.01 -2.77 -1.07
N MET A 246 -12.09 -2.03 -0.44
CA MET A 246 -11.40 -0.92 -1.08
C MET A 246 -10.33 -1.40 -2.08
N PHE A 247 -9.72 -2.57 -1.87
CA PHE A 247 -8.69 -3.07 -2.76
C PHE A 247 -9.26 -3.50 -4.11
N CYS A 248 -8.45 -3.40 -5.16
CA CYS A 248 -8.83 -3.90 -6.48
C CYS A 248 -9.19 -5.39 -6.39
N SER A 249 -10.38 -5.73 -6.88
CA SER A 249 -10.95 -7.06 -6.68
C SER A 249 -10.07 -8.16 -7.29
N PRO A 250 -9.97 -9.34 -6.64
CA PRO A 250 -9.26 -10.49 -7.19
C PRO A 250 -9.75 -10.86 -8.60
N GLY A 251 -8.84 -11.24 -9.48
CA GLY A 251 -9.14 -11.48 -10.90
C GLY A 251 -9.22 -10.21 -11.76
N SER A 252 -8.97 -9.04 -11.18
CA SER A 252 -8.85 -7.76 -11.87
C SER A 252 -7.62 -7.00 -11.39
N TYR A 253 -7.17 -6.04 -12.20
CA TYR A 253 -6.14 -5.09 -11.83
C TYR A 253 -6.64 -3.65 -12.05
N CYS A 254 -6.09 -2.72 -11.28
CA CYS A 254 -6.53 -1.33 -11.25
C CYS A 254 -5.35 -0.42 -11.64
N PRO A 255 -5.23 -0.03 -12.92
CA PRO A 255 -4.13 0.82 -13.39
C PRO A 255 -4.22 2.25 -12.83
N THR A 256 -5.41 2.66 -12.38
CA THR A 256 -5.68 3.90 -11.65
C THR A 256 -6.65 3.58 -10.52
N THR A 257 -6.74 4.45 -9.53
CA THR A 257 -7.65 4.27 -8.38
C THR A 257 -9.13 4.26 -8.76
N ILE A 258 -9.51 4.65 -9.97
CA ILE A 258 -10.92 4.76 -10.40
C ILE A 258 -11.28 3.83 -11.57
N ARG A 259 -10.33 3.02 -12.05
CA ARG A 259 -10.51 2.13 -13.20
C ARG A 259 -10.14 0.71 -12.81
N LYS A 260 -11.04 -0.22 -13.09
CA LYS A 260 -10.84 -1.66 -12.91
C LYS A 260 -10.85 -2.37 -14.26
N VAL A 261 -9.88 -3.25 -14.47
CA VAL A 261 -9.74 -4.04 -15.70
C VAL A 261 -9.61 -5.52 -15.33
N THR A 262 -10.39 -6.36 -15.98
CA THR A 262 -10.36 -7.81 -15.82
C THR A 262 -9.04 -8.42 -16.31
N CYS A 263 -8.53 -9.43 -15.60
CA CYS A 263 -7.30 -10.12 -15.99
C CYS A 263 -7.52 -10.95 -17.27
N GLY A 264 -6.62 -10.82 -18.24
CA GLY A 264 -6.67 -11.60 -19.48
C GLY A 264 -6.27 -13.07 -19.29
N SER A 265 -6.51 -13.88 -20.32
CA SER A 265 -6.04 -15.27 -20.34
C SER A 265 -4.50 -15.35 -20.27
N GLY A 266 -3.97 -16.38 -19.61
CA GLY A 266 -2.52 -16.55 -19.41
C GLY A 266 -1.92 -15.61 -18.35
N HIS A 267 -2.74 -14.79 -17.69
CA HIS A 267 -2.35 -13.90 -16.60
C HIS A 267 -3.22 -14.14 -15.37
N TYR A 268 -2.71 -13.75 -14.20
CA TYR A 268 -3.47 -13.72 -12.95
C TYR A 268 -3.29 -12.37 -12.26
N CYS A 269 -4.32 -11.96 -11.53
CA CYS A 269 -4.38 -10.66 -10.88
C CYS A 269 -4.84 -10.83 -9.44
N ARG A 270 -3.89 -10.83 -8.49
CA ARG A 270 -4.23 -10.89 -7.06
C ARG A 270 -4.98 -9.63 -6.63
N GLN A 271 -5.68 -9.70 -5.52
CA GLN A 271 -6.28 -8.52 -4.90
C GLN A 271 -5.21 -7.44 -4.71
N GLY A 272 -5.57 -6.19 -5.03
CA GLY A 272 -4.63 -5.07 -4.95
C GLY A 272 -3.68 -4.91 -6.16
N SER A 273 -3.85 -5.68 -7.23
CA SER A 273 -2.94 -5.59 -8.39
C SER A 273 -3.12 -4.28 -9.17
N THR A 274 -2.01 -3.62 -9.53
CA THR A 274 -1.97 -2.46 -10.45
C THR A 274 -1.78 -2.85 -11.91
N SER A 275 -1.32 -4.08 -12.15
CA SER A 275 -1.07 -4.68 -13.47
C SER A 275 -1.28 -6.19 -13.42
N GLN A 276 -1.52 -6.80 -14.57
CA GLN A 276 -1.65 -8.25 -14.69
C GLN A 276 -0.27 -8.94 -14.63
N LYS A 277 -0.18 -10.10 -13.96
CA LYS A 277 1.06 -10.89 -13.88
C LYS A 277 0.99 -12.12 -14.77
N PRO A 278 2.02 -12.41 -15.58
CA PRO A 278 2.05 -13.61 -16.41
C PRO A 278 2.18 -14.86 -15.53
N CYS A 279 1.63 -15.97 -16.00
CA CYS A 279 1.67 -17.22 -15.26
C CYS A 279 3.02 -17.93 -15.43
N PHE A 280 3.41 -18.71 -14.42
CA PHE A 280 4.65 -19.48 -14.53
C PHE A 280 4.54 -20.54 -15.63
N LYS A 281 5.70 -20.94 -16.17
CA LYS A 281 5.76 -22.06 -17.12
C LYS A 281 5.15 -23.30 -16.47
N LEU A 282 4.35 -24.08 -17.19
CA LEU A 282 3.60 -25.26 -16.68
C LEU A 282 2.46 -24.94 -15.68
N ALA A 283 2.21 -23.68 -15.34
CA ALA A 283 1.00 -23.28 -14.64
C ALA A 283 -0.09 -22.84 -15.63
N THR A 284 -1.35 -23.03 -15.27
CA THR A 284 -2.49 -22.56 -16.09
C THR A 284 -3.21 -21.40 -15.43
N CYS A 285 -3.66 -20.45 -16.24
CA CYS A 285 -4.43 -19.29 -15.78
C CYS A 285 -5.58 -19.01 -16.72
N ASN A 286 -6.78 -19.13 -16.16
CA ASN A 286 -8.00 -18.77 -16.85
C ASN A 286 -8.18 -17.25 -16.80
N PRO A 287 -9.00 -16.66 -17.70
CA PRO A 287 -9.37 -15.26 -17.57
C PRO A 287 -10.05 -15.00 -16.22
N ASN A 288 -9.90 -13.79 -15.69
CA ASN A 288 -10.49 -13.35 -14.42
C ASN A 288 -10.04 -14.13 -13.18
N THR A 289 -8.86 -14.75 -13.16
CA THR A 289 -8.38 -15.46 -11.98
C THR A 289 -7.44 -14.64 -11.11
N ALA A 290 -7.59 -14.82 -9.80
CA ALA A 290 -6.70 -14.21 -8.81
C ALA A 290 -5.39 -14.97 -8.64
N ASN A 291 -5.42 -16.28 -8.92
CA ASN A 291 -4.34 -17.21 -8.68
C ASN A 291 -4.07 -18.03 -9.94
N GLN A 292 -2.83 -18.50 -10.03
CA GLN A 292 -2.40 -19.47 -11.01
C GLN A 292 -2.65 -20.89 -10.49
N ASN A 293 -2.99 -21.80 -11.40
CA ASN A 293 -3.11 -23.21 -11.09
C ASN A 293 -1.73 -23.88 -11.21
N ILE A 294 -1.22 -24.34 -10.07
CA ILE A 294 0.13 -24.92 -9.92
C ILE A 294 0.11 -26.44 -9.68
N HIS A 295 -0.96 -27.15 -10.06
CA HIS A 295 -1.07 -28.60 -9.83
C HIS A 295 0.11 -29.40 -10.40
N ALA A 296 0.64 -29.01 -11.56
CA ALA A 296 1.81 -29.65 -12.16
C ALA A 296 3.05 -29.55 -11.26
N TYR A 297 3.30 -28.39 -10.67
CA TYR A 297 4.38 -28.21 -9.70
C TYR A 297 4.17 -29.04 -8.43
N GLY A 298 2.92 -29.11 -7.95
CA GLY A 298 2.56 -29.97 -6.83
C GLY A 298 2.88 -31.44 -7.10
N ALA A 299 2.54 -31.95 -8.28
CA ALA A 299 2.85 -33.33 -8.67
C ALA A 299 4.37 -33.59 -8.78
N ILE A 300 5.12 -32.67 -9.37
CA ILE A 300 6.59 -32.77 -9.47
C ILE A 300 7.22 -32.79 -8.07
N LEU A 301 6.76 -31.92 -7.16
CA LEU A 301 7.27 -31.86 -5.80
C LEU A 301 6.98 -33.16 -5.04
N ILE A 302 5.76 -33.68 -5.11
CA ILE A 302 5.40 -34.96 -4.48
C ILE A 302 6.27 -36.10 -5.04
N ALA A 303 6.40 -36.22 -6.35
CA ALA A 303 7.25 -37.23 -6.98
C ALA A 303 8.72 -37.13 -6.54
N SER A 304 9.26 -35.90 -6.44
CA SER A 304 10.64 -35.67 -6.01
C SER A 304 10.86 -36.08 -4.55
N VAL A 305 9.94 -35.72 -3.65
CA VAL A 305 10.03 -36.07 -2.23
C VAL A 305 9.87 -37.58 -2.02
N SER A 306 8.95 -38.22 -2.75
CA SER A 306 8.77 -39.68 -2.70
C SER A 306 10.02 -40.42 -3.17
N LEU A 307 10.67 -39.95 -4.25
CA LEU A 307 11.90 -40.57 -4.76
C LEU A 307 13.07 -40.42 -3.79
N VAL A 308 13.21 -39.26 -3.15
CA VAL A 308 14.21 -39.05 -2.09
C VAL A 308 13.95 -39.97 -0.90
N MET A 309 12.70 -40.12 -0.46
CA MET A 309 12.35 -41.05 0.62
C MET A 309 12.69 -42.50 0.28
N ILE A 310 12.37 -42.94 -0.94
CA ILE A 310 12.72 -44.29 -1.42
C ILE A 310 14.24 -44.47 -1.47
N MET A 311 14.98 -43.45 -1.92
CA MET A 311 16.44 -43.48 -1.95
C MET A 311 17.02 -43.60 -0.53
N VAL A 312 16.55 -42.79 0.42
CA VAL A 312 16.98 -42.83 1.82
C VAL A 312 16.65 -44.17 2.47
N TYR A 313 15.45 -44.71 2.21
CA TYR A 313 15.02 -46.01 2.71
C TYR A 313 15.93 -47.13 2.19
N ASN A 314 16.14 -47.20 0.87
CA ASN A 314 17.03 -48.20 0.26
C ASN A 314 18.49 -48.07 0.73
N CYS A 315 19.01 -46.84 0.87
CA CYS A 315 20.36 -46.63 1.40
C CYS A 315 20.46 -47.07 2.87
N SER A 316 19.40 -46.85 3.66
CA SER A 316 19.33 -47.27 5.05
C SER A 316 19.30 -48.78 5.17
N ASP A 317 18.50 -49.48 4.35
CA ASP A 317 18.47 -50.95 4.30
C ASP A 317 19.82 -51.55 3.88
N GLN A 318 20.49 -50.97 2.88
CA GLN A 318 21.83 -51.42 2.49
C GLN A 318 22.85 -51.26 3.64
N VAL A 319 22.77 -50.17 4.40
CA VAL A 319 23.63 -49.95 5.56
C VAL A 319 23.32 -50.95 6.67
N LEU A 320 22.03 -51.19 6.99
CA LEU A 320 21.60 -52.16 7.99
C LEU A 320 22.05 -53.58 7.62
N ALA A 321 21.78 -54.03 6.40
CA ALA A 321 22.19 -55.34 5.90
C ALA A 321 23.73 -55.52 5.94
N THR A 322 24.48 -54.45 5.63
CA THR A 322 25.95 -54.49 5.72
C THR A 322 26.43 -54.60 7.18
N ARG A 323 25.78 -53.90 8.12
CA ARG A 323 26.09 -53.99 9.56
C ARG A 323 25.77 -55.38 10.10
N GLU A 324 24.61 -55.94 9.76
CA GLU A 324 24.20 -57.29 10.15
C GLU A 324 25.19 -58.34 9.62
N LYS A 325 25.57 -58.25 8.34
CA LYS A 325 26.55 -59.15 7.73
C LYS A 325 27.93 -59.07 8.40
N ARG A 326 28.36 -57.87 8.81
CA ARG A 326 29.60 -57.68 9.59
C ARG A 326 29.49 -58.30 10.98
N GLN A 327 28.36 -58.12 11.67
CA GLN A 327 28.11 -58.73 12.98
C GLN A 327 28.06 -60.25 12.91
N ALA A 328 27.43 -60.84 11.89
CA ALA A 328 27.40 -62.29 11.68
C ALA A 328 28.81 -62.86 11.47
N LYS A 329 29.62 -62.26 10.58
CA LYS A 329 31.02 -62.67 10.39
C LYS A 329 31.86 -62.56 11.66
N SER A 330 31.65 -61.51 12.45
CA SER A 330 32.29 -61.34 13.77
C SER A 330 31.91 -62.46 14.75
N ARG A 331 30.62 -62.83 14.82
CA ARG A 331 30.14 -63.93 15.67
C ARG A 331 30.73 -65.28 15.25
N GLU A 332 30.80 -65.56 13.94
CA GLU A 332 31.41 -66.79 13.43
C GLU A 332 32.91 -66.87 13.71
N ALA A 333 33.65 -65.75 13.61
CA ALA A 333 35.06 -65.69 13.96
C ALA A 333 35.29 -65.92 15.47
N ALA A 334 34.47 -65.29 16.32
CA ALA A 334 34.52 -65.50 17.77
C ALA A 334 34.19 -66.96 18.15
N ALA A 335 33.20 -67.58 17.51
CA ALA A 335 32.87 -68.99 17.73
C ALA A 335 34.00 -69.95 17.28
N ARG A 336 34.67 -69.66 16.16
CA ARG A 336 35.86 -70.41 15.73
C ARG A 336 37.02 -70.28 16.70
N HIS A 337 37.34 -69.06 17.10
CA HIS A 337 38.38 -68.82 18.10
C HIS A 337 38.07 -69.48 19.45
N ALA A 338 36.80 -69.48 19.88
CA ALA A 338 36.37 -70.19 21.08
C ALA A 338 36.58 -71.71 20.94
N LYS A 339 36.21 -72.30 19.79
CA LYS A 339 36.46 -73.73 19.52
C LYS A 339 37.95 -74.08 19.51
N GLU A 340 38.77 -73.28 18.83
CA GLU A 340 40.23 -73.47 18.77
C GLU A 340 40.86 -73.36 20.17
N THR A 341 40.45 -72.37 20.97
CA THR A 341 40.93 -72.22 22.36
C THR A 341 40.47 -73.35 23.28
N THR A 342 39.25 -73.87 23.12
CA THR A 342 38.81 -75.07 23.86
C THR A 342 39.59 -76.32 23.46
N GLN A 343 39.81 -76.55 22.17
CA GLN A 343 40.61 -77.69 21.70
C GLN A 343 42.07 -77.59 22.16
N ALA A 344 42.66 -76.39 22.11
CA ALA A 344 44.00 -76.16 22.64
C ALA A 344 44.07 -76.44 24.15
N ARG A 345 43.05 -76.04 24.90
CA ARG A 345 42.95 -76.29 26.35
C ARG A 345 42.74 -77.78 26.68
N GLU A 346 41.96 -78.50 25.88
CA GLU A 346 41.81 -79.96 26.00
C GLU A 346 43.13 -80.68 25.70
N ARG A 347 43.80 -80.33 24.59
CA ARG A 347 45.12 -80.88 24.25
C ARG A 347 46.16 -80.65 25.35
N TRP A 348 46.16 -79.46 25.95
CA TRP A 348 47.05 -79.14 27.07
C TRP A 348 46.74 -79.96 28.34
N LYS A 349 45.45 -80.22 28.63
CA LYS A 349 45.06 -81.11 29.74
C LYS A 349 45.50 -82.55 29.49
N THR A 350 45.23 -83.11 28.30
CA THR A 350 45.66 -84.48 27.97
C THR A 350 47.17 -84.65 28.00
N ALA A 351 47.95 -83.62 27.66
CA ALA A 351 49.41 -83.64 27.72
C ALA A 351 49.97 -83.47 29.15
N ARG A 352 49.15 -83.05 30.13
CA ARG A 352 49.54 -82.85 31.53
C ARG A 352 49.22 -84.06 32.42
N ASP A 353 48.31 -84.92 31.98
CA ASP A 353 47.88 -86.13 32.69
C ASP A 353 48.65 -87.40 32.24
N VAL A 354 49.74 -87.22 31.46
CA VAL A 354 50.81 -88.19 31.15
C VAL A 354 52.06 -87.73 31.85
#